data_AF-A0A0F9MJQ9-F1
#
_entry.id   AF-A0A0F9MJQ9-F1
#
_cell.length_a   1.000
_cell.length_b   1.000
_cell.length_c   1.000
_cell.angle_alpha   90.00
_cell.angle_beta   90.00
_cell.angle_gamma   90.00
#
_symmetry.space_group_name_H-M   'P 1'
#
loop_
_entity.id
_entity.type
_entity.pdbx_description
1 polymer ?
#
loop_
_entity_poly.entity_id
_entity_poly.type
_entity_poly.pdbx_seq_one_letter_code
_entity_poly.pdbx_strand_id
1 'polypeptide(L)'
;MRTLLVIALLFVAGCIPTAQQVQTLTNDVDELMVVVDKVQERIVTTNEAVKKKADESALDQLVAANEASRPFNPYADEVNAVLGLVAIVGGIWAKGKIDENKKLGAKYQAHKQGAEKFRVRNPEKDSELYSDIEAARIRNKVT
;
A
#
# COMPACT_ATOMS: atom_id res chain seq x y z
N MET A 1 -49.16 -46.95 -20.13
CA MET A 1 -47.99 -47.50 -20.86
C MET A 1 -47.08 -46.41 -21.45
N ARG A 2 -47.61 -45.33 -22.06
CA ARG A 2 -46.78 -44.24 -22.63
C ARG A 2 -45.85 -43.52 -21.62
N THR A 3 -46.29 -43.31 -20.38
CA THR A 3 -45.49 -42.62 -19.33
C THR A 3 -44.28 -43.44 -18.85
N LEU A 4 -44.44 -44.76 -18.72
CA LEU A 4 -43.33 -45.67 -18.35
C LEU A 4 -42.23 -45.70 -19.41
N LEU A 5 -42.61 -45.60 -20.68
CA LEU A 5 -41.67 -45.65 -21.82
C LEU A 5 -40.84 -44.36 -21.91
N VAL A 6 -41.43 -43.20 -21.57
CA VAL A 6 -40.72 -41.91 -21.50
C VAL A 6 -39.71 -41.89 -20.34
N ILE A 7 -40.10 -42.41 -19.17
CA ILE A 7 -39.19 -42.52 -18.01
C ILE A 7 -38.01 -43.44 -18.35
N ALA A 8 -38.27 -44.59 -18.97
CA ALA A 8 -37.22 -45.51 -19.38
C ALA A 8 -36.27 -44.89 -20.43
N LEU A 9 -36.79 -44.15 -21.41
CA LEU A 9 -35.96 -43.43 -22.40
C LEU A 9 -35.09 -42.34 -21.77
N LEU A 10 -35.57 -41.64 -20.74
CA LEU A 10 -34.79 -40.64 -20.00
C LEU A 10 -33.65 -41.26 -19.17
N PHE A 11 -33.84 -42.49 -18.66
CA PHE A 11 -32.79 -43.24 -17.97
C PHE A 11 -31.68 -43.70 -18.93
N VAL A 12 -32.03 -44.12 -20.15
CA VAL A 12 -31.05 -44.59 -21.16
C VAL A 12 -30.34 -43.42 -21.85
N ALA A 13 -30.98 -42.25 -21.95
CA ALA A 13 -30.40 -41.03 -22.52
C ALA A 13 -29.37 -40.32 -21.63
N GLY A 14 -29.11 -40.82 -20.41
CA GLY A 14 -28.11 -40.24 -19.49
C GLY A 14 -28.49 -38.87 -18.92
N CYS A 15 -29.75 -38.43 -19.06
CA CYS A 15 -30.22 -37.13 -18.55
C CYS A 15 -30.56 -37.15 -17.05
N ILE A 16 -30.68 -38.34 -16.44
CA ILE A 16 -30.89 -38.48 -14.99
C ILE A 16 -29.53 -38.84 -14.38
N PRO A 17 -28.88 -37.93 -13.63
CA PRO A 17 -27.66 -38.27 -12.92
C PRO A 17 -27.94 -39.47 -12.02
N THR A 18 -27.06 -40.46 -12.06
CA THR A 18 -27.15 -41.64 -11.21
C THR A 18 -27.12 -41.21 -9.74
N ALA A 19 -27.76 -41.96 -8.84
CA ALA A 19 -27.74 -41.65 -7.41
C ALA A 19 -26.30 -41.49 -6.87
N GLN A 20 -25.33 -42.21 -7.44
CA GLN A 20 -23.90 -42.05 -7.15
C GLN A 20 -23.36 -40.67 -7.57
N GLN A 21 -23.69 -40.16 -8.76
CA GLN A 21 -23.27 -38.83 -9.19
C GLN A 21 -23.87 -37.72 -8.32
N VAL A 22 -25.13 -37.88 -7.89
CA VAL A 22 -25.75 -36.94 -6.95
C VAL A 22 -25.02 -36.96 -5.60
N GLN A 23 -24.67 -38.15 -5.11
CA GLN A 23 -23.99 -38.29 -3.83
C GLN A 23 -22.54 -37.78 -3.84
N THR A 24 -21.80 -38.00 -4.93
CA THR A 24 -20.48 -37.39 -5.13
C THR A 24 -20.59 -35.87 -5.19
N LEU A 25 -21.54 -35.33 -5.95
CA LEU A 25 -21.74 -33.89 -6.03
C LEU A 25 -22.14 -33.27 -4.67
N THR A 26 -22.96 -33.95 -3.88
CA THR A 26 -23.29 -33.50 -2.52
C THR A 26 -22.04 -33.46 -1.64
N ASN A 27 -21.21 -34.50 -1.67
CA ASN A 27 -19.96 -34.52 -0.91
C ASN A 27 -18.98 -33.43 -1.35
N ASP A 28 -18.85 -33.20 -2.66
CA ASP A 28 -17.98 -32.15 -3.21
C ASP A 28 -18.46 -30.75 -2.80
N VAL A 29 -19.78 -30.53 -2.77
CA VAL A 29 -20.36 -29.27 -2.29
C VAL A 29 -20.10 -29.07 -0.79
N ASP A 30 -20.26 -30.12 0.03
CA ASP A 30 -19.98 -30.06 1.47
C ASP A 30 -18.49 -29.76 1.74
N GLU A 31 -17.58 -30.39 1.01
CA GLU A 31 -16.15 -30.13 1.12
C GLU A 31 -15.80 -28.69 0.69
N LEU A 32 -16.40 -28.21 -0.40
CA LEU A 32 -16.20 -26.85 -0.88
C LEU A 32 -16.70 -25.82 0.14
N MET A 33 -17.83 -26.06 0.79
CA MET A 33 -18.36 -25.19 1.84
C MET A 33 -17.37 -25.07 3.01
N VAL A 34 -16.78 -26.19 3.45
CA VAL A 34 -15.75 -26.18 4.51
C VAL A 34 -14.51 -25.39 4.08
N VAL A 35 -14.09 -25.50 2.82
CA VAL A 35 -12.96 -24.71 2.30
C VAL A 35 -13.30 -23.22 2.25
N VAL A 36 -14.51 -22.86 1.83
CA VAL A 36 -14.98 -21.47 1.80
C VAL A 36 -14.98 -20.87 3.20
N ASP A 37 -15.49 -21.58 4.20
CA ASP A 37 -15.50 -21.11 5.59
C ASP A 37 -14.07 -20.84 6.10
N LYS A 38 -13.14 -21.76 5.83
CA LYS A 38 -11.71 -21.58 6.17
C LYS A 38 -11.09 -20.38 5.47
N VAL A 39 -11.43 -20.14 4.20
CA VAL A 39 -10.92 -18.98 3.46
C VAL A 39 -11.51 -17.67 4.00
N GLN A 40 -12.79 -17.65 4.34
CA GLN A 40 -13.43 -16.49 4.96
C GLN A 40 -12.78 -16.16 6.30
N GLU A 41 -12.54 -17.15 7.15
CA GLU A 41 -11.85 -16.95 8.43
C GLU A 41 -10.46 -16.33 8.24
N ARG A 42 -9.66 -16.86 7.31
CA ARG A 42 -8.33 -16.32 6.97
C ARG A 42 -8.39 -14.86 6.49
N ILE A 43 -9.37 -14.53 5.65
CA ILE A 43 -9.59 -13.16 5.16
C ILE A 43 -9.98 -12.24 6.31
N VAL A 44 -10.86 -12.67 7.21
CA VAL A 44 -11.29 -11.89 8.38
C VAL A 44 -10.09 -11.61 9.29
N THR A 45 -9.30 -12.64 9.66
CA THR A 45 -8.11 -12.47 10.51
C THR A 45 -7.11 -11.50 9.89
N THR A 46 -6.85 -11.62 8.58
CA THR A 46 -5.92 -10.72 7.87
C THR A 46 -6.45 -9.29 7.84
N ASN A 47 -7.73 -9.10 7.53
CA ASN A 47 -8.36 -7.78 7.50
C ASN A 47 -8.41 -7.12 8.88
N GLU A 48 -8.66 -7.87 9.95
CA GLU A 48 -8.64 -7.33 11.31
C GLU A 48 -7.23 -6.85 11.71
N ALA A 49 -6.19 -7.60 11.34
CA ALA A 49 -4.81 -7.19 11.58
C ALA A 49 -4.47 -5.88 10.85
N VAL A 50 -4.91 -5.73 9.59
CA VAL A 50 -4.76 -4.48 8.82
C VAL A 50 -5.54 -3.32 9.46
N LYS A 51 -6.78 -3.55 9.87
CA LYS A 51 -7.62 -2.51 10.51
C LYS A 51 -7.01 -1.98 11.81
N LYS A 52 -6.35 -2.82 12.60
CA LYS A 52 -5.63 -2.40 13.81
C LYS A 52 -4.46 -1.45 13.52
N LYS A 53 -4.01 -1.40 12.27
CA LYS A 53 -2.88 -0.60 11.78
C LYS A 53 -3.32 0.47 10.77
N ALA A 54 -4.61 0.77 10.68
CA ALA A 54 -5.16 1.67 9.65
C ALA A 54 -4.56 3.09 9.69
N ASP A 55 -4.20 3.59 10.88
CA ASP A 55 -3.60 4.92 11.06
C ASP A 55 -2.06 4.92 10.92
N GLU A 56 -1.45 3.74 10.74
CA GLU A 56 -0.01 3.59 10.56
C GLU A 56 0.37 3.59 9.07
N SER A 57 1.67 3.50 8.77
CA SER A 57 2.13 3.54 7.39
C SER A 57 1.63 2.33 6.58
N ALA A 58 1.56 2.47 5.26
CA ALA A 58 1.19 1.35 4.39
C ALA A 58 2.11 0.12 4.58
N LEU A 59 3.38 0.36 4.96
CA LEU A 59 4.32 -0.71 5.26
C LEU A 59 3.92 -1.47 6.54
N ASP A 60 3.52 -0.76 7.60
CA ASP A 60 3.08 -1.37 8.86
C ASP A 60 1.81 -2.21 8.67
N GLN A 61 0.90 -1.75 7.81
CA GLN A 61 -0.30 -2.49 7.42
C GLN A 61 0.05 -3.78 6.67
N LEU A 62 1.03 -3.74 5.75
CA LEU A 62 1.50 -4.92 5.01
C LEU A 62 2.22 -5.92 5.92
N VAL A 63 3.03 -5.44 6.86
CA VAL A 63 3.68 -6.30 7.87
C VAL A 63 2.63 -7.00 8.72
N ALA A 64 1.62 -6.28 9.20
CA ALA A 64 0.55 -6.86 10.01
C ALA A 64 -0.31 -7.88 9.23
N ALA A 65 -0.61 -7.61 7.95
CA ALA A 65 -1.28 -8.57 7.08
C ALA A 65 -0.44 -9.85 6.91
N ASN A 66 0.86 -9.69 6.67
CA ASN A 66 1.76 -10.82 6.48
C ASN A 66 1.93 -11.65 7.77
N GLU A 67 2.07 -11.01 8.93
CA GLU A 67 2.12 -11.68 10.23
C GLU A 67 0.85 -12.46 10.53
N ALA A 68 -0.32 -11.85 10.30
CA ALA A 68 -1.62 -12.52 10.46
C ALA A 68 -1.78 -13.72 9.51
N SER A 69 -1.12 -13.68 8.36
CA SER A 69 -1.14 -14.77 7.39
C SER A 69 -0.21 -15.93 7.72
N ARG A 70 0.78 -15.77 8.61
CA ARG A 70 1.81 -16.79 8.93
C ARG A 70 1.29 -18.21 9.14
N PRO A 71 0.15 -18.45 9.85
CA PRO A 71 -0.32 -19.81 10.10
C PRO A 71 -0.74 -20.58 8.83
N PHE A 72 -0.99 -19.89 7.72
CA PHE A 72 -1.49 -20.49 6.48
C PHE A 72 -0.76 -20.01 5.22
N ASN A 73 0.16 -19.05 5.34
CA ASN A 73 0.99 -18.55 4.26
C ASN A 73 2.41 -19.12 4.38
N PRO A 74 2.81 -20.05 3.50
CA PRO A 74 4.15 -20.63 3.52
C PRO A 74 5.25 -19.64 3.10
N TYR A 75 4.88 -18.49 2.53
CA TYR A 75 5.82 -17.47 2.04
C TYR A 75 5.98 -16.29 3.00
N ALA A 76 5.46 -16.40 4.23
CA ALA A 76 5.40 -15.27 5.13
C ALA A 76 6.80 -14.73 5.50
N ASP A 77 7.82 -15.59 5.59
CA ASP A 77 9.18 -15.17 5.91
C ASP A 77 9.86 -14.49 4.71
N GLU A 78 9.62 -14.95 3.49
CA GLU A 78 10.10 -14.33 2.25
C GLU A 78 9.47 -12.96 2.03
N VAL A 79 8.15 -12.85 2.25
CA VAL A 79 7.44 -11.56 2.21
C VAL A 79 8.02 -10.61 3.25
N ASN A 80 8.32 -11.09 4.46
CA ASN A 80 8.92 -10.25 5.50
C ASN A 80 10.31 -9.72 5.09
N ALA A 81 11.13 -10.54 4.43
CA ALA A 81 12.42 -10.12 3.90
C ALA A 81 12.27 -9.01 2.85
N VAL A 82 11.30 -9.14 1.94
CA VAL A 82 11.00 -8.13 0.91
C VAL A 82 10.50 -6.83 1.56
N LEU A 83 9.58 -6.91 2.53
CA LEU A 83 9.10 -5.75 3.26
C LEU A 83 10.22 -5.04 4.03
N GLY A 84 11.14 -5.80 4.63
CA GLY A 84 12.35 -5.26 5.27
C GLY A 84 13.26 -4.50 4.30
N LEU A 85 13.47 -5.02 3.08
CA LEU A 85 14.23 -4.32 2.04
C LEU A 85 13.55 -2.99 1.66
N VAL A 86 12.23 -3.00 1.46
CA VAL A 86 11.45 -1.80 1.15
C VAL A 86 11.57 -0.76 2.26
N ALA A 87 11.54 -1.19 3.52
CA ALA A 87 11.74 -0.31 4.68
C ALA A 87 13.10 0.39 4.65
N ILE A 88 14.16 -0.36 4.37
CA ILE A 88 15.54 0.17 4.29
C ILE A 88 15.65 1.19 3.16
N VAL A 89 15.20 0.83 1.95
CA VAL A 89 15.28 1.72 0.78
C VAL A 89 14.46 3.00 1.00
N GLY A 90 13.25 2.86 1.56
CA GLY A 90 12.41 3.99 1.93
C GLY A 90 13.07 4.90 2.95
N GLY A 91 13.70 4.33 3.98
CA GLY A 91 14.43 5.07 5.02
C GLY A 91 15.63 5.84 4.46
N ILE A 92 16.38 5.25 3.53
CA ILE A 92 17.51 5.92 2.84
C ILE A 92 17.01 7.13 2.05
N TRP A 93 15.93 6.97 1.27
CA TRP A 93 15.33 8.04 0.50
C TRP A 93 14.79 9.18 1.38
N ALA A 94 14.09 8.84 2.46
CA ALA A 94 13.56 9.82 3.40
C ALA A 94 14.69 10.63 4.07
N LYS A 95 15.77 9.96 4.48
CA LYS A 95 16.95 10.62 5.05
C LYS A 95 17.60 11.61 4.09
N GLY A 96 17.74 11.23 2.81
CA GLY A 96 18.26 12.12 1.77
C GLY A 96 17.47 13.42 1.65
N LYS A 97 16.13 13.34 1.65
CA LYS A 97 15.27 14.54 1.61
C LYS A 97 15.36 15.39 2.87
N ILE A 98 15.47 14.77 4.05
CA ILE A 98 15.66 15.50 5.30
C ILE A 98 16.98 16.26 5.28
N ASP A 99 18.05 15.65 4.79
CA ASP A 99 19.36 16.27 4.72
C ASP A 99 19.39 17.42 3.69
N GLU A 100 18.68 17.29 2.57
CA GLU A 100 18.50 18.37 1.60
C GLU A 100 17.74 19.56 2.21
N ASN A 101 16.62 19.30 2.90
CA ASN A 101 15.85 20.34 3.58
C ASN A 101 16.66 21.04 4.69
N LYS A 102 17.46 20.27 5.44
CA LYS A 102 18.40 20.84 6.44
C LYS A 102 19.44 21.75 5.77
N LYS A 103 19.99 21.34 4.62
CA LYS A 103 20.94 22.17 3.85
C LYS A 103 20.28 23.44 3.32
N LEU A 104 19.04 23.38 2.83
CA LEU A 104 18.28 24.57 2.42
C LEU A 104 18.05 25.52 3.59
N GLY A 105 17.64 25.00 4.75
CA GLY A 105 17.47 25.80 5.97
C GLY A 105 18.78 26.47 6.41
N ALA A 106 19.90 25.73 6.35
CA ALA A 106 21.22 26.27 6.66
C ALA A 106 21.66 27.37 5.66
N LYS A 107 21.42 27.17 4.35
CA LYS A 107 21.67 28.20 3.32
C LYS A 107 20.84 29.45 3.57
N TYR A 108 19.55 29.30 3.87
CA TYR A 108 18.66 30.43 4.18
C TYR A 108 19.16 31.22 5.40
N GLN A 109 19.53 30.53 6.48
CA GLN A 109 20.10 31.17 7.68
C GLN A 109 21.42 31.90 7.38
N ALA A 110 22.31 31.29 6.59
CA ALA A 110 23.56 31.92 6.19
C ALA A 110 23.33 33.18 5.31
N HIS A 111 22.39 33.13 4.37
CA HIS A 111 21.98 34.30 3.58
C HIS A 111 21.41 35.42 4.46
N LYS A 112 20.56 35.09 5.44
CA LYS A 112 20.00 36.07 6.37
C LYS A 112 21.09 36.75 7.20
N GLN A 113 22.01 35.97 7.79
CA GLN A 113 23.15 36.51 8.55
C GLN A 113 24.08 37.35 7.68
N GLY A 114 24.31 36.95 6.43
CA GLY A 114 25.10 37.72 5.46
C GLY A 114 24.47 39.06 5.13
N ALA A 115 23.17 39.07 4.81
CA ALA A 115 22.41 40.29 4.55
C ALA A 115 22.41 41.23 5.77
N GLU A 116 22.24 40.68 6.97
CA GLU A 116 22.24 41.48 8.19
C GLU A 116 23.63 42.07 8.50
N LYS A 117 24.70 41.31 8.30
CA LYS A 117 26.08 41.83 8.39
C LYS A 117 26.36 42.92 7.34
N PHE A 118 25.83 42.77 6.12
CA PHE A 118 25.97 43.77 5.08
C PHE A 118 25.24 45.07 5.43
N ARG A 119 24.00 44.97 5.90
CA ARG A 119 23.20 46.09 6.38
C ARG A 119 23.89 46.86 7.51
N VAL A 120 24.38 46.16 8.53
CA VAL A 120 25.08 46.82 9.66
C VAL A 120 26.37 47.50 9.20
N ARG A 121 27.08 46.92 8.21
CA ARG A 121 28.34 47.48 7.69
C ARG A 121 28.13 48.62 6.69
N ASN A 122 27.01 48.65 5.98
CA ASN A 122 26.69 49.62 4.94
C ASN A 122 25.24 50.14 5.09
N PRO A 123 24.93 50.90 6.16
CA PRO A 123 23.57 51.33 6.46
C PRO A 123 22.95 52.21 5.37
N GLU A 124 23.79 52.89 4.59
CA GLU A 124 23.39 53.85 3.55
C GLU A 124 23.04 53.16 2.22
N LYS A 125 23.44 51.89 2.05
CA LYS A 125 23.19 51.06 0.86
C LYS A 125 22.10 50.01 1.08
N ASP A 126 21.48 49.99 2.25
CA ASP A 126 20.44 49.03 2.60
C ASP A 126 19.20 49.23 1.70
N SER A 127 18.81 50.48 1.44
CA SER A 127 17.68 50.82 0.56
C SER A 127 17.90 50.43 -0.92
N GLU A 128 19.11 50.60 -1.45
CA GLU A 128 19.48 50.22 -2.83
C GLU A 128 19.46 48.69 -3.01
N LEU A 129 19.93 47.94 -2.01
CA LEU A 129 19.97 46.47 -2.09
C LEU A 129 18.56 45.87 -2.20
N TYR A 130 17.59 46.39 -1.44
CA TYR A 130 16.20 45.91 -1.51
C TYR A 130 15.51 46.33 -2.81
N SER A 131 15.78 47.53 -3.35
CA SER A 131 15.22 47.94 -4.64
C SER A 131 15.76 47.10 -5.80
N ASP A 132 17.05 46.74 -5.77
CA ASP A 132 17.67 45.91 -6.81
C ASP A 132 17.17 44.46 -6.79
N ILE A 133 16.96 43.90 -5.58
CA ILE A 133 16.36 42.57 -5.41
C ILE A 133 14.90 42.56 -5.91
N GLU A 134 14.13 43.62 -5.64
CA GLU A 134 12.75 43.74 -6.09
C GLU A 134 12.67 43.91 -7.61
N ALA A 135 13.52 44.75 -8.20
CA ALA A 135 13.65 44.91 -9.65
C ALA A 135 14.08 43.60 -10.35
N ALA A 136 14.99 42.82 -9.75
CA ALA A 136 15.36 41.51 -10.25
C ALA A 136 14.21 40.48 -10.17
N ARG A 137 13.41 40.51 -9.09
CA ARG A 137 12.24 39.64 -8.92
C ARG A 137 11.14 39.95 -9.95
N ILE A 138 10.93 41.24 -10.26
CA ILE A 138 9.97 41.66 -11.29
C ILE A 138 10.44 41.18 -12.67
N ARG A 139 11.72 41.35 -13.01
CA ARG A 139 12.28 40.87 -14.30
C ARG A 139 12.13 39.36 -14.49
N ASN A 140 12.37 38.55 -13.46
CA ASN A 140 12.23 37.09 -13.53
C ASN A 140 10.78 36.57 -13.50
N LYS A 141 9.79 37.40 -13.19
CA LYS A 141 8.36 37.03 -13.25
C LYS A 141 7.71 37.29 -14.61
N VAL A 142 8.41 38.00 -15.50
CA VAL A 142 7.90 38.44 -16.82
C VAL A 142 8.45 37.56 -17.96
N THR A 143 9.32 36.61 -17.65
CA THR A 143 9.75 35.49 -18.51
C THR A 143 9.14 34.18 -18.03
#